data_AF-A0A6G0UI02-F1
#
_entry.id   AF-A0A6G0UI02-F1
#
_cell.length_a   1.000
_cell.length_b   1.000
_cell.length_c   1.000
_cell.angle_alpha   90.00
_cell.angle_beta   90.00
_cell.angle_gamma   90.00
#
_symmetry.space_group_name_H-M   'P 1'
#
loop_
_entity.id
_entity.type
_entity.pdbx_description
1 polymer ?
#
loop_
_entity_poly.entity_id
_entity_poly.type
_entity_poly.pdbx_seq_one_letter_code
_entity_poly.pdbx_strand_id
1 'polypeptide(L)'
;MTTVSRISSTFIFCSFLIFVSGQEEKPSTEPQCGTKESDYAPCISREKADSLFKHCCQQYAPEGCQSLCTYESDELTARETLLQAAKTGKCDLKHISTILYCASQNQDNRKCCEHLGMANPALGVGNRCLRFCDPAGDGISTISREDVTCLFNWNVISYCSHAGIKLDCNLKGFITIGVTMSILTKSATSTPIDQVYSGVFPEGTGTNVSLNKIHGIPGSYQIDPFSEKDRNHYESRGEAKIKYLIMHYTTKDFESTINIFTSSLPERRTSAHFVITEKEERVSGGKLLQVVPEDMLARHAGVTAWEEDRNLNATSLGIEHVNKGPLEGEKDEGVSQNKKYCPFDEDQIHTSAILSKDIIKRYNILPQHVLGHADIAPGRRADPGPLFPWGELYRDYGIGAWLGDDEMTKDAIIQKYHPQRPYPTKVDRDVFLQILTSYGYCRERNVDSNIIRAFKAHFSANQHPELCDDNVREEDMFWAWALEAKYRSNNLE
;
A
#
# COMPACT_ATOMS: atom_id res chain seq x y z
N MET A 1 -68.61 -58.63 -33.98
CA MET A 1 -67.39 -59.02 -34.70
C MET A 1 -66.41 -59.59 -33.68
N THR A 2 -66.10 -60.87 -33.86
CA THR A 2 -65.12 -61.65 -33.10
C THR A 2 -63.68 -61.21 -33.39
N THR A 3 -62.81 -61.40 -32.40
CA THR A 3 -61.33 -61.60 -32.46
C THR A 3 -60.44 -60.40 -32.88
N VAL A 4 -59.19 -60.18 -32.45
CA VAL A 4 -58.21 -60.75 -31.49
C VAL A 4 -57.04 -59.74 -31.38
N SER A 5 -56.20 -59.87 -30.33
CA SER A 5 -54.92 -59.20 -29.96
C SER A 5 -53.99 -58.72 -31.11
N ARG A 6 -53.00 -57.81 -30.96
CA ARG A 6 -51.86 -57.64 -30.02
C ARG A 6 -51.11 -56.35 -30.54
N ILE A 7 -50.37 -55.48 -29.84
CA ILE A 7 -48.97 -55.61 -29.34
C ILE A 7 -48.57 -54.28 -28.63
N SER A 8 -48.00 -54.44 -27.42
CA SER A 8 -46.88 -53.75 -26.73
C SER A 8 -46.67 -52.22 -26.84
N SER A 9 -46.67 -51.56 -25.67
CA SER A 9 -45.43 -51.11 -24.97
C SER A 9 -45.80 -50.41 -23.67
N THR A 10 -45.40 -50.99 -22.54
CA THR A 10 -45.78 -50.56 -21.19
C THR A 10 -44.68 -49.67 -20.58
N PHE A 11 -45.00 -48.40 -20.36
CA PHE A 11 -44.38 -47.57 -19.31
C PHE A 11 -44.96 -47.99 -17.95
N ILE A 12 -44.15 -48.08 -16.90
CA ILE A 12 -44.48 -47.68 -15.52
C ILE A 12 -43.21 -47.69 -14.66
N PHE A 13 -43.08 -46.60 -13.90
CA PHE A 13 -42.10 -46.29 -12.87
C PHE A 13 -41.87 -47.42 -11.86
N CYS A 14 -40.61 -47.63 -11.48
CA CYS A 14 -40.26 -48.32 -10.24
C CYS A 14 -39.04 -47.67 -9.59
N SER A 15 -39.23 -47.20 -8.36
CA SER A 15 -38.18 -46.74 -7.46
C SER A 15 -37.17 -47.86 -7.17
N PHE A 16 -35.89 -47.58 -7.31
CA PHE A 16 -34.82 -48.42 -6.78
C PHE A 16 -33.81 -47.58 -5.99
N LEU A 17 -33.55 -48.04 -4.78
CA LEU A 17 -32.43 -47.67 -3.93
C LEU A 17 -31.11 -47.89 -4.68
N ILE A 18 -30.25 -46.86 -4.71
CA ILE A 18 -28.83 -47.02 -5.02
C ILE A 18 -28.03 -46.53 -3.81
N PHE A 19 -27.26 -47.45 -3.25
CA PHE A 19 -26.19 -47.20 -2.29
C PHE A 19 -25.23 -46.14 -2.84
N VAL A 20 -25.09 -45.01 -2.15
CA VAL A 20 -23.95 -44.11 -2.33
C VAL A 20 -23.01 -44.34 -1.15
N SER A 21 -21.84 -44.92 -1.45
CA SER A 21 -20.71 -44.96 -0.53
C SER A 21 -20.37 -43.53 -0.10
N GLY A 22 -20.56 -43.21 1.17
CA GLY A 22 -20.06 -41.96 1.74
C GLY A 22 -18.54 -41.96 1.69
N GLN A 23 -17.98 -41.21 0.75
CA GLN A 23 -16.67 -40.64 0.94
C GLN A 23 -16.87 -39.39 1.81
N GLU A 24 -16.19 -39.34 2.94
CA GLU A 24 -16.00 -38.10 3.69
C GLU A 24 -15.32 -37.10 2.75
N GLU A 25 -16.08 -36.11 2.26
CA GLU A 25 -15.48 -34.93 1.63
C GLU A 25 -14.71 -34.17 2.72
N LYS A 26 -13.38 -34.28 2.69
CA LYS A 26 -12.49 -33.37 3.40
C LYS A 26 -12.82 -31.93 2.99
N PRO A 27 -12.76 -30.95 3.91
CA PRO A 27 -12.87 -29.55 3.53
C PRO A 27 -11.78 -29.24 2.50
N SER A 28 -12.16 -28.69 1.35
CA SER A 28 -11.21 -28.20 0.36
C SER A 28 -10.46 -27.02 0.97
N THR A 29 -9.28 -27.27 1.51
CA THR A 29 -8.29 -26.23 1.77
C THR A 29 -8.00 -25.55 0.44
N GLU A 30 -8.31 -24.26 0.32
CA GLU A 30 -7.86 -23.45 -0.82
C GLU A 30 -6.36 -23.67 -1.04
N PRO A 31 -5.89 -23.73 -2.31
CA PRO A 31 -4.48 -23.92 -2.58
C PRO A 31 -3.69 -22.75 -1.98
N GLN A 32 -2.83 -23.03 -1.00
CA GLN A 32 -1.94 -22.06 -0.36
C GLN A 32 -0.87 -21.58 -1.34
N CYS A 33 -1.19 -20.68 -2.26
CA CYS A 33 -0.23 -20.11 -3.22
C CYS A 33 0.87 -19.28 -2.53
N GLY A 34 2.02 -19.13 -3.17
CA GLY A 34 3.16 -18.35 -2.66
C GLY A 34 3.76 -18.90 -1.35
N THR A 35 3.52 -20.19 -1.05
CA THR A 35 4.03 -20.87 0.15
C THR A 35 4.95 -22.03 -0.21
N LYS A 36 5.66 -22.58 0.77
CA LYS A 36 6.53 -23.74 0.54
C LYS A 36 5.71 -24.98 0.13
N GLU A 37 4.49 -25.10 0.65
CA GLU A 37 3.57 -26.21 0.43
C GLU A 37 3.04 -26.25 -1.01
N SER A 38 2.99 -25.09 -1.68
CA SER A 38 2.65 -24.98 -3.09
C SER A 38 3.87 -24.93 -4.02
N ASP A 39 5.08 -25.24 -3.52
CA ASP A 39 6.34 -24.96 -4.22
C ASP A 39 6.44 -23.51 -4.73
N TYR A 40 5.86 -22.57 -3.96
CA TYR A 40 5.73 -21.15 -4.27
C TYR A 40 4.97 -20.84 -5.57
N ALA A 41 4.03 -21.69 -6.00
CA ALA A 41 3.13 -21.39 -7.12
C ALA A 41 2.50 -19.98 -6.99
N PRO A 42 2.56 -19.12 -8.03
CA PRO A 42 2.05 -17.76 -7.95
C PRO A 42 0.56 -17.65 -7.64
N CYS A 43 0.19 -16.65 -6.84
CA CYS A 43 -1.19 -16.41 -6.42
C CYS A 43 -2.05 -15.72 -7.48
N ILE A 44 -1.44 -15.09 -8.48
CA ILE A 44 -2.14 -14.33 -9.52
C ILE A 44 -1.65 -14.76 -10.91
N SER A 45 -2.46 -14.51 -11.94
CA SER A 45 -2.05 -14.80 -13.32
C SER A 45 -0.85 -13.96 -13.74
N ARG A 46 -0.05 -14.50 -14.67
CA ARG A 46 1.11 -13.80 -15.25
C ARG A 46 0.68 -12.49 -15.92
N GLU A 47 -0.50 -12.42 -16.57
CA GLU A 47 -0.94 -11.18 -17.20
C GLU A 47 -1.15 -10.04 -16.18
N LYS A 48 -1.77 -10.34 -15.03
CA LYS A 48 -2.00 -9.34 -13.97
C LYS A 48 -0.66 -8.90 -13.35
N ALA A 49 0.22 -9.86 -13.07
CA ALA A 49 1.55 -9.58 -12.54
C ALA A 49 2.37 -8.71 -13.50
N ASP A 50 2.42 -9.07 -14.79
CA ASP A 50 3.11 -8.31 -15.83
C ASP A 50 2.56 -6.89 -15.95
N SER A 51 1.26 -6.69 -15.79
CA SER A 51 0.66 -5.35 -15.82
C SER A 51 1.19 -4.46 -14.69
N LEU A 52 1.21 -4.96 -13.45
CA LEU A 52 1.75 -4.23 -12.30
C LEU A 52 3.26 -3.96 -12.45
N PHE A 53 4.00 -4.96 -12.90
CA PHE A 53 5.45 -4.84 -13.11
C PHE A 53 5.75 -3.78 -14.18
N LYS A 54 5.04 -3.80 -15.31
CA LYS A 54 5.19 -2.79 -16.38
C LYS A 54 4.83 -1.40 -15.90
N HIS A 55 3.75 -1.25 -15.14
CA HIS A 55 3.32 0.04 -14.61
C HIS A 55 4.39 0.66 -13.70
N CYS A 56 4.92 -0.10 -12.74
CA CYS A 56 6.05 0.35 -11.92
C CYS A 56 7.27 0.71 -12.79
N CYS A 57 7.62 -0.12 -13.78
CA CYS A 57 8.74 0.18 -14.67
C CYS A 57 8.54 1.43 -15.53
N GLN A 58 7.31 1.73 -15.95
CA GLN A 58 7.02 2.97 -16.68
C GLN A 58 7.27 4.20 -15.80
N GLN A 59 7.01 4.08 -14.50
CA GLN A 59 7.21 5.15 -13.54
C GLN A 59 8.68 5.37 -13.17
N TYR A 60 9.45 4.27 -13.09
CA TYR A 60 10.76 4.26 -12.43
C TYR A 60 11.94 3.82 -13.30
N ALA A 61 11.71 2.98 -14.32
CA ALA A 61 12.74 2.43 -15.18
C ALA A 61 12.85 3.19 -16.51
N PRO A 62 14.07 3.36 -17.07
CA PRO A 62 14.25 3.97 -18.39
C PRO A 62 13.56 3.14 -19.48
N GLU A 63 13.10 3.80 -20.55
CA GLU A 63 12.40 3.14 -21.67
C GLU A 63 13.18 1.96 -22.26
N GLY A 64 14.50 2.10 -22.41
CA GLY A 64 15.36 1.03 -22.91
C GLY A 64 15.48 -0.20 -21.99
N CYS A 65 15.05 -0.10 -20.74
CA CYS A 65 14.99 -1.20 -19.76
C CYS A 65 13.62 -1.87 -19.65
N GLN A 66 12.55 -1.26 -20.19
CA GLN A 66 11.18 -1.74 -19.99
C GLN A 66 10.91 -3.12 -20.60
N SER A 67 11.73 -3.56 -21.55
CA SER A 67 11.66 -4.93 -22.10
C SER A 67 11.98 -6.02 -21.06
N LEU A 68 12.59 -5.66 -19.92
CA LEU A 68 12.84 -6.58 -18.80
C LEU A 68 11.67 -6.67 -17.82
N CYS A 69 10.62 -5.86 -18.00
CA CYS A 69 9.50 -5.73 -17.07
C CYS A 69 8.38 -6.72 -17.38
N THR A 70 8.74 -7.99 -17.49
CA THR A 70 7.83 -9.13 -17.65
C THR A 70 8.38 -10.27 -16.83
N TYR A 71 7.51 -11.01 -16.16
CA TYR A 71 7.88 -12.25 -15.51
C TYR A 71 8.20 -13.29 -16.57
N GLU A 72 9.31 -14.01 -16.42
CA GLU A 72 9.68 -15.13 -17.28
C GLU A 72 10.35 -16.20 -16.42
N SER A 73 9.71 -17.37 -16.32
CA SER A 73 10.17 -18.49 -15.51
C SER A 73 10.92 -19.55 -16.33
N ASP A 74 10.88 -19.48 -17.67
CA ASP A 74 11.72 -20.31 -18.53
C ASP A 74 13.18 -19.85 -18.48
N GLU A 75 14.09 -20.76 -18.14
CA GLU A 75 15.51 -20.47 -17.93
C GLU A 75 16.19 -19.91 -19.19
N LEU A 76 15.91 -20.49 -20.35
CA LEU A 76 16.55 -20.09 -21.61
C LEU A 76 16.03 -18.73 -22.07
N THR A 77 14.71 -18.54 -22.03
CA THR A 77 14.05 -17.30 -22.45
C THR A 77 14.41 -16.13 -21.52
N ALA A 78 14.44 -16.35 -20.20
CA ALA A 78 14.86 -15.35 -19.23
C ALA A 78 16.32 -14.92 -19.46
N ARG A 79 17.22 -15.89 -19.69
CA ARG A 79 18.63 -15.62 -19.97
C ARG A 79 18.81 -14.88 -21.29
N GLU A 80 18.11 -15.29 -22.34
CA GLU A 80 18.19 -14.61 -23.63
C GLU A 80 17.73 -13.16 -23.52
N THR A 81 16.60 -12.92 -22.85
CA THR A 81 16.06 -11.57 -22.59
C THR A 81 17.08 -10.69 -21.89
N LEU A 82 17.71 -11.19 -20.82
CA LEU A 82 18.74 -10.45 -20.08
C LEU A 82 19.98 -10.17 -20.95
N LEU A 83 20.45 -11.17 -21.72
CA LEU A 83 21.59 -11.03 -22.61
C LEU A 83 21.31 -10.04 -23.74
N GLN A 84 20.10 -10.02 -24.29
CA GLN A 84 19.70 -9.08 -25.33
C GLN A 84 19.65 -7.64 -24.77
N ALA A 85 19.10 -7.44 -23.58
CA ALA A 85 19.08 -6.13 -22.93
C ALA A 85 20.50 -5.59 -22.69
N ALA A 86 21.44 -6.46 -22.28
CA ALA A 86 22.85 -6.11 -22.11
C ALA A 86 23.58 -5.85 -23.44
N LYS A 87 23.39 -6.72 -24.45
CA LYS A 87 24.07 -6.62 -25.76
C LYS A 87 23.64 -5.41 -26.57
N THR A 88 22.36 -5.07 -26.54
CA THR A 88 21.83 -3.92 -27.30
C THR A 88 22.20 -2.58 -26.66
N GLY A 89 22.77 -2.58 -25.44
CA GLY A 89 23.08 -1.37 -24.69
C GLY A 89 21.84 -0.55 -24.31
N LYS A 90 20.64 -1.08 -24.51
CA LYS A 90 19.37 -0.39 -24.23
C LYS A 90 19.12 -0.26 -22.73
N CYS A 91 19.61 -1.22 -21.93
CA CYS A 91 19.49 -1.17 -20.47
C CYS A 91 20.85 -1.33 -19.79
N ASP A 92 21.31 -0.27 -19.14
CA ASP A 92 22.51 -0.29 -18.30
C ASP A 92 22.25 -1.10 -17.01
N LEU A 93 23.23 -1.90 -16.59
CA LEU A 93 23.15 -2.75 -15.39
C LEU A 93 22.77 -1.97 -14.12
N LYS A 94 23.10 -0.67 -14.03
CA LYS A 94 22.68 0.16 -12.88
C LYS A 94 21.16 0.22 -12.67
N HIS A 95 20.38 0.04 -13.74
CA HIS A 95 18.91 0.07 -13.70
C HIS A 95 18.30 -1.27 -13.31
N ILE A 96 19.07 -2.36 -13.30
CA ILE A 96 18.57 -3.68 -12.87
C ILE A 96 18.05 -3.63 -11.43
N SER A 97 18.65 -2.81 -10.56
CA SER A 97 18.11 -2.60 -9.20
C SER A 97 16.67 -2.05 -9.20
N THR A 98 16.32 -1.17 -10.13
CA THR A 98 14.96 -0.65 -10.31
C THR A 98 14.03 -1.73 -10.88
N ILE A 99 14.51 -2.53 -11.84
CA ILE A 99 13.74 -3.64 -12.42
C ILE A 99 13.39 -4.66 -11.34
N LEU A 100 14.36 -5.05 -10.51
CA LEU A 100 14.16 -5.99 -9.40
C LEU A 100 13.20 -5.43 -8.36
N TYR A 101 13.34 -4.14 -8.02
CA TYR A 101 12.41 -3.45 -7.13
C TYR A 101 10.97 -3.54 -7.67
N CYS A 102 10.75 -3.20 -8.95
CA CYS A 102 9.43 -3.29 -9.56
C CYS A 102 8.89 -4.72 -9.68
N ALA A 103 9.75 -5.71 -9.97
CA ALA A 103 9.36 -7.12 -9.99
C ALA A 103 8.93 -7.59 -8.59
N SER A 104 9.69 -7.22 -7.56
CA SER A 104 9.39 -7.67 -6.21
C SER A 104 8.15 -7.00 -5.61
N GLN A 105 7.73 -5.83 -6.12
CA GLN A 105 6.75 -4.96 -5.47
C GLN A 105 7.05 -4.75 -3.98
N ASN A 106 8.34 -4.61 -3.66
CA ASN A 106 8.86 -4.47 -2.31
C ASN A 106 8.58 -5.67 -1.38
N GLN A 107 8.40 -6.87 -1.95
CA GLN A 107 8.24 -8.12 -1.20
C GLN A 107 9.58 -8.81 -0.93
N ASP A 108 9.71 -9.39 0.26
CA ASP A 108 10.84 -10.26 0.62
C ASP A 108 10.57 -11.69 0.14
N ASN A 109 11.19 -12.05 -0.98
CA ASN A 109 11.03 -13.34 -1.63
C ASN A 109 12.18 -14.31 -1.31
N ARG A 110 13.01 -14.01 -0.30
CA ARG A 110 14.22 -14.81 0.00
C ARG A 110 13.90 -16.26 0.33
N LYS A 111 12.81 -16.55 1.04
CA LYS A 111 12.40 -17.93 1.35
C LYS A 111 12.13 -18.77 0.08
N CYS A 112 11.49 -18.17 -0.92
CA CYS A 112 11.29 -18.82 -2.22
C CYS A 112 12.64 -19.04 -2.93
N CYS A 113 13.49 -18.02 -2.96
CA CYS A 113 14.79 -18.12 -3.61
C CYS A 113 15.72 -19.13 -2.93
N GLU A 114 15.72 -19.21 -1.60
CA GLU A 114 16.42 -20.25 -0.84
C GLU A 114 15.91 -21.64 -1.19
N HIS A 115 14.58 -21.81 -1.25
CA HIS A 115 13.93 -23.05 -1.64
C HIS A 115 14.34 -23.49 -3.06
N LEU A 116 14.49 -22.55 -3.99
CA LEU A 116 14.94 -22.80 -5.37
C LEU A 116 16.46 -22.74 -5.56
N GLY A 117 17.24 -22.77 -4.48
CA GLY A 117 18.69 -22.97 -4.54
C GLY A 117 19.53 -21.74 -4.84
N MET A 118 19.00 -20.52 -4.70
CA MET A 118 19.78 -19.28 -4.89
C MET A 118 20.88 -19.08 -3.83
N ALA A 119 20.79 -19.79 -2.70
CA ALA A 119 21.83 -19.82 -1.67
C ALA A 119 22.77 -21.05 -1.79
N ASN A 120 22.72 -21.80 -2.89
CA ASN A 120 23.48 -23.04 -3.03
C ASN A 120 25.00 -22.74 -3.06
N PRO A 121 25.80 -23.34 -2.16
CA PRO A 121 27.26 -23.17 -2.14
C PRO A 121 27.94 -23.51 -3.47
N ALA A 122 27.35 -24.39 -4.29
CA ALA A 122 27.86 -24.76 -5.60
C ALA A 122 27.90 -23.58 -6.60
N LEU A 123 27.12 -22.52 -6.37
CA LEU A 123 27.18 -21.30 -7.17
C LEU A 123 28.45 -20.47 -6.89
N GLY A 124 29.22 -20.79 -5.86
CA GLY A 124 30.47 -20.10 -5.51
C GLY A 124 30.29 -18.66 -4.97
N VAL A 125 29.05 -18.23 -4.76
CA VAL A 125 28.69 -16.88 -4.30
C VAL A 125 27.94 -16.86 -2.96
N GLY A 126 27.79 -18.02 -2.30
CA GLY A 126 27.12 -18.17 -1.01
C GLY A 126 25.70 -17.60 -1.03
N ASN A 127 25.32 -16.86 0.02
CA ASN A 127 24.00 -16.23 0.13
C ASN A 127 23.87 -14.93 -0.68
N ARG A 128 24.89 -14.54 -1.45
CA ARG A 128 24.92 -13.26 -2.17
C ARG A 128 23.73 -13.10 -3.11
N CYS A 129 23.24 -14.18 -3.72
CA CYS A 129 22.13 -14.08 -4.67
C CYS A 129 20.77 -13.79 -4.01
N LEU A 130 20.63 -13.97 -2.69
CA LEU A 130 19.39 -13.68 -1.99
C LEU A 130 19.04 -12.19 -1.98
N ARG A 131 20.02 -11.30 -2.11
CA ARG A 131 19.80 -9.84 -2.21
C ARG A 131 19.00 -9.44 -3.45
N PHE A 132 18.94 -10.30 -4.48
CA PHE A 132 18.12 -10.10 -5.68
C PHE A 132 16.65 -10.46 -5.46
N CYS A 133 16.34 -11.15 -4.35
CA CYS A 133 15.01 -11.59 -3.99
C CYS A 133 14.36 -10.72 -2.89
N ASP A 134 15.14 -9.84 -2.26
CA ASP A 134 14.67 -8.74 -1.39
C ASP A 134 15.47 -7.46 -1.72
N PRO A 135 15.20 -6.84 -2.90
CA PRO A 135 16.02 -5.73 -3.41
C PRO A 135 15.92 -4.46 -2.55
N ALA A 136 14.86 -4.32 -1.77
CA ALA A 136 14.64 -3.18 -0.87
C ALA A 136 15.29 -3.38 0.50
N GLY A 137 15.23 -4.60 1.06
CA GLY A 137 15.82 -4.92 2.36
C GLY A 137 17.35 -4.94 2.33
N ASP A 138 17.95 -5.62 1.36
CA ASP A 138 19.41 -5.79 1.30
C ASP A 138 20.12 -4.69 0.47
N GLY A 139 19.35 -3.77 -0.13
CA GLY A 139 19.85 -2.59 -0.83
C GLY A 139 20.83 -2.92 -1.95
N ILE A 140 20.34 -3.24 -3.15
CA ILE A 140 21.20 -3.38 -4.34
C ILE A 140 21.70 -2.00 -4.77
N SER A 141 22.75 -1.52 -4.12
CA SER A 141 23.40 -0.24 -4.40
C SER A 141 24.31 -0.32 -5.63
N THR A 142 24.97 -1.46 -5.82
CA THR A 142 25.87 -1.72 -6.96
C THR A 142 25.82 -3.18 -7.41
N ILE A 143 25.94 -3.38 -8.73
CA ILE A 143 26.08 -4.70 -9.38
C ILE A 143 27.54 -4.84 -9.85
N SER A 144 28.17 -5.91 -9.43
CA SER A 144 29.56 -6.29 -9.69
C SER A 144 29.63 -7.52 -10.61
N ARG A 145 30.84 -7.96 -10.99
CA ARG A 145 30.99 -9.14 -11.87
C ARG A 145 30.55 -10.43 -11.18
N GLU A 146 30.67 -10.49 -9.86
CA GLU A 146 30.27 -11.61 -9.02
C GLU A 146 28.74 -11.81 -9.02
N ASP A 147 27.99 -10.76 -9.35
CA ASP A 147 26.53 -10.81 -9.41
C ASP A 147 25.99 -11.41 -10.71
N VAL A 148 26.84 -11.55 -11.73
CA VAL A 148 26.46 -12.14 -13.01
C VAL A 148 25.97 -13.57 -12.80
N THR A 149 26.62 -14.35 -11.93
CA THR A 149 26.16 -15.70 -11.54
C THR A 149 24.74 -15.69 -10.98
N CYS A 150 24.40 -14.68 -10.16
CA CYS A 150 23.05 -14.54 -9.61
C CYS A 150 22.05 -14.14 -10.70
N LEU A 151 22.41 -13.19 -11.57
CA LEU A 151 21.56 -12.74 -12.67
C LEU A 151 21.33 -13.81 -13.75
N PHE A 152 22.22 -14.80 -13.89
CA PHE A 152 21.98 -15.97 -14.75
C PHE A 152 20.85 -16.88 -14.25
N ASN A 153 20.37 -16.69 -13.02
CA ASN A 153 19.19 -17.32 -12.45
C ASN A 153 17.99 -16.34 -12.44
N TRP A 154 17.90 -15.46 -13.44
CA TRP A 154 16.81 -14.49 -13.59
C TRP A 154 15.43 -15.14 -13.55
N ASN A 155 15.29 -16.34 -14.10
CA ASN A 155 14.05 -17.10 -14.07
C ASN A 155 13.58 -17.41 -12.64
N VAL A 156 14.50 -17.75 -11.73
CA VAL A 156 14.21 -18.01 -10.32
C VAL A 156 13.80 -16.72 -9.61
N ILE A 157 14.55 -15.63 -9.83
CA ILE A 157 14.22 -14.31 -9.26
C ILE A 157 12.84 -13.87 -9.72
N SER A 158 12.56 -14.03 -11.03
CA SER A 158 11.30 -13.68 -11.65
C SER A 158 10.14 -14.52 -11.09
N TYR A 159 10.30 -15.84 -11.04
CA TYR A 159 9.31 -16.74 -10.47
C TYR A 159 8.99 -16.41 -9.01
N CYS A 160 10.02 -16.22 -8.18
CA CYS A 160 9.83 -15.91 -6.77
C CYS A 160 9.25 -14.51 -6.53
N SER A 161 9.58 -13.54 -7.38
CA SER A 161 8.98 -12.21 -7.31
C SER A 161 7.50 -12.26 -7.66
N HIS A 162 7.11 -13.05 -8.68
CA HIS A 162 5.70 -13.29 -9.02
C HIS A 162 4.97 -14.01 -7.90
N ALA A 163 5.60 -15.02 -7.30
CA ALA A 163 5.05 -15.78 -6.17
C ALA A 163 4.74 -14.91 -4.94
N GLY A 164 5.52 -13.85 -4.72
CA GLY A 164 5.32 -12.91 -3.62
C GLY A 164 4.14 -11.96 -3.80
N ILE A 165 3.56 -11.87 -4.99
CA ILE A 165 2.43 -10.96 -5.26
C ILE A 165 1.13 -11.61 -4.82
N LYS A 166 0.56 -11.09 -3.74
CA LYS A 166 -0.75 -11.46 -3.22
C LYS A 166 -1.69 -10.28 -3.48
N LEU A 167 -2.54 -10.39 -4.50
CA LEU A 167 -3.63 -9.44 -4.73
C LEU A 167 -4.93 -10.20 -4.49
N ASP A 168 -5.80 -9.69 -3.63
CA ASP A 168 -7.18 -10.19 -3.61
C ASP A 168 -7.86 -9.85 -4.95
N CYS A 169 -8.47 -10.85 -5.56
CA CYS A 169 -8.85 -10.82 -6.96
C CYS A 169 -10.19 -10.12 -7.17
N ASN A 170 -10.21 -8.81 -7.47
CA ASN A 170 -11.17 -8.20 -8.40
C ASN A 170 -10.85 -6.71 -8.66
N LEU A 171 -10.23 -6.35 -9.80
CA LEU A 171 -10.30 -5.00 -10.43
C LEU A 171 -9.66 -5.00 -11.83
N LYS A 172 -10.25 -4.22 -12.76
CA LYS A 172 -9.88 -4.12 -14.20
C LYS A 172 -9.59 -2.65 -14.60
N GLY A 173 -8.34 -2.39 -15.07
CA GLY A 173 -7.87 -1.44 -16.12
C GLY A 173 -8.14 0.09 -15.99
N PHE A 174 -7.42 1.04 -16.63
CA PHE A 174 -6.22 1.09 -17.51
C PHE A 174 -6.04 2.56 -18.03
N ILE A 175 -4.78 3.00 -18.36
CA ILE A 175 -4.32 3.86 -19.51
C ILE A 175 -3.78 5.33 -19.31
N THR A 176 -2.42 5.43 -19.46
CA THR A 176 -1.45 6.36 -20.15
C THR A 176 -1.09 7.84 -19.80
N ILE A 177 0.21 8.00 -19.43
CA ILE A 177 1.40 8.72 -19.99
C ILE A 177 1.51 10.27 -20.08
N GLY A 178 2.66 10.78 -19.56
CA GLY A 178 3.57 11.71 -20.26
C GLY A 178 4.52 12.56 -19.40
N VAL A 179 5.86 12.32 -19.47
CA VAL A 179 6.99 13.29 -19.69
C VAL A 179 8.36 12.71 -19.22
N THR A 180 9.42 12.98 -20.01
CA THR A 180 10.82 12.52 -19.98
C THR A 180 11.71 13.13 -18.90
N MET A 181 12.71 12.39 -18.37
CA MET A 181 13.96 12.98 -17.81
C MET A 181 15.12 11.98 -17.74
N SER A 182 16.33 12.52 -17.92
CA SER A 182 17.62 11.85 -18.12
C SER A 182 18.30 11.42 -16.81
N ILE A 183 19.10 10.36 -16.90
CA ILE A 183 19.87 9.70 -15.83
C ILE A 183 21.24 10.34 -15.68
N LEU A 184 21.76 10.51 -14.46
CA LEU A 184 23.21 10.35 -14.17
C LEU A 184 23.46 10.10 -12.67
N THR A 185 24.22 9.05 -12.39
CA THR A 185 24.66 8.57 -11.07
C THR A 185 25.98 9.21 -10.65
N LYS A 186 25.99 10.07 -9.61
CA LYS A 186 27.16 10.39 -8.77
C LYS A 186 26.66 10.71 -7.35
N SER A 187 27.48 10.39 -6.33
CA SER A 187 27.41 10.84 -4.92
C SER A 187 26.35 11.94 -4.72
N ALA A 188 25.24 11.64 -4.05
CA ALA A 188 24.04 12.47 -3.98
C ALA A 188 24.37 13.97 -4.01
N THR A 189 24.34 14.54 -5.21
CA THR A 189 24.70 15.93 -5.43
C THR A 189 23.51 16.75 -4.99
N SER A 190 23.65 17.45 -3.86
CA SER A 190 22.73 18.51 -3.44
C SER A 190 22.42 19.39 -4.65
N THR A 191 21.19 19.33 -5.13
CA THR A 191 20.72 20.02 -6.33
C THR A 191 19.54 20.92 -5.95
N PRO A 192 19.48 22.18 -6.39
CA PRO A 192 18.31 23.01 -6.16
C PRO A 192 17.05 22.32 -6.69
N ILE A 193 16.00 22.25 -5.86
CA ILE A 193 14.75 21.59 -6.22
C ILE A 193 14.12 22.21 -7.47
N ASP A 194 14.35 23.51 -7.68
CA ASP A 194 13.87 24.27 -8.85
C ASP A 194 14.52 23.77 -10.16
N GLN A 195 15.69 23.11 -10.10
CA GLN A 195 16.32 22.48 -11.25
C GLN A 195 15.79 21.06 -11.48
N VAL A 196 15.48 20.33 -10.42
CA VAL A 196 14.90 18.98 -10.50
C VAL A 196 13.48 19.04 -11.07
N TYR A 197 12.69 19.99 -10.58
CA TYR A 197 11.31 20.25 -10.99
C TYR A 197 11.23 21.57 -11.75
N SER A 198 11.90 21.63 -12.90
CA SER A 198 12.01 22.85 -13.71
C SER A 198 10.64 23.42 -14.09
N GLY A 199 10.45 24.70 -13.79
CA GLY A 199 9.21 25.42 -14.07
C GLY A 199 8.10 25.19 -13.05
N VAL A 200 8.29 24.36 -12.02
CA VAL A 200 7.34 24.24 -10.90
C VAL A 200 7.48 25.39 -9.93
N PHE A 201 8.72 25.82 -9.66
CA PHE A 201 9.04 26.85 -8.66
C PHE A 201 9.49 28.15 -9.34
N PRO A 202 8.61 29.15 -9.55
CA PRO A 202 8.93 30.39 -10.26
C PRO A 202 9.86 31.33 -9.49
N GLU A 203 9.75 31.39 -8.15
CA GLU A 203 10.50 32.36 -7.32
C GLU A 203 11.80 31.80 -6.71
N GLY A 204 12.14 30.53 -6.97
CA GLY A 204 13.32 29.87 -6.39
C GLY A 204 13.15 29.65 -4.89
N THR A 205 13.07 28.40 -4.46
CA THR A 205 12.79 28.06 -3.05
C THR A 205 14.00 28.18 -2.12
N GLY A 206 15.21 28.19 -2.68
CA GLY A 206 16.44 28.00 -1.91
C GLY A 206 16.49 26.65 -1.19
N THR A 207 15.71 25.67 -1.64
CA THR A 207 15.66 24.29 -1.14
C THR A 207 16.54 23.41 -2.03
N ASN A 208 17.48 22.71 -1.43
CA ASN A 208 18.26 21.70 -2.11
C ASN A 208 17.73 20.31 -1.79
N VAL A 209 17.84 19.42 -2.77
CA VAL A 209 17.49 18.01 -2.65
C VAL A 209 18.64 17.13 -3.10
N SER A 210 18.75 15.99 -2.43
CA SER A 210 19.68 14.93 -2.74
C SER A 210 18.90 13.72 -3.27
N LEU A 211 19.30 13.20 -4.43
CA LEU A 211 18.74 11.95 -4.96
C LEU A 211 19.07 10.81 -3.99
N ASN A 212 18.04 10.12 -3.52
CA ASN A 212 18.16 9.01 -2.58
C ASN A 212 17.28 7.83 -3.05
N LYS A 213 17.48 6.64 -2.48
CA LYS A 213 16.57 5.50 -2.64
C LYS A 213 15.78 5.33 -1.34
N ILE A 214 14.90 6.30 -1.07
CA ILE A 214 14.07 6.31 0.13
C ILE A 214 13.17 5.06 0.09
N HIS A 215 13.32 4.17 1.07
CA HIS A 215 12.58 2.89 1.13
C HIS A 215 12.67 2.05 -0.16
N GLY A 216 13.81 2.11 -0.85
CA GLY A 216 14.00 1.40 -2.12
C GLY A 216 13.32 2.05 -3.34
N ILE A 217 12.48 3.07 -3.13
CA ILE A 217 11.77 3.80 -4.19
C ILE A 217 12.79 4.60 -5.01
N PRO A 218 13.02 4.27 -6.29
CA PRO A 218 13.99 4.94 -7.13
C PRO A 218 13.48 6.31 -7.58
N GLY A 219 14.39 7.24 -7.86
CA GLY A 219 14.02 8.60 -8.27
C GLY A 219 13.35 9.41 -7.15
N SER A 220 13.50 8.99 -5.90
CA SER A 220 13.05 9.73 -4.73
C SER A 220 14.11 10.72 -4.29
N TYR A 221 13.67 11.83 -3.69
CA TYR A 221 14.53 12.92 -3.29
C TYR A 221 14.39 13.18 -1.80
N GLN A 222 15.50 13.46 -1.13
CA GLN A 222 15.50 13.92 0.25
C GLN A 222 15.82 15.42 0.25
N ILE A 223 15.09 16.21 1.03
CA ILE A 223 15.44 17.61 1.25
C ILE A 223 16.68 17.68 2.13
N ASP A 224 17.66 18.47 1.68
CA ASP A 224 18.89 18.69 2.42
C ASP A 224 18.61 19.59 3.64
N PRO A 225 19.22 19.33 4.80
CA PRO A 225 19.04 20.18 5.98
C PRO A 225 19.46 21.63 5.72
N PHE A 226 18.62 22.57 6.16
CA PHE A 226 18.94 24.00 6.07
C PHE A 226 19.93 24.41 7.16
N SER A 227 20.85 25.32 6.84
CA SER A 227 21.68 26.01 7.85
C SER A 227 20.83 26.93 8.73
N GLU A 228 19.79 27.53 8.15
CA GLU A 228 18.77 28.32 8.83
C GLU A 228 17.80 27.39 9.56
N LYS A 229 17.95 27.29 10.89
CA LYS A 229 17.14 26.37 11.72
C LYS A 229 15.63 26.55 11.56
N ASP A 230 15.17 27.78 11.32
CA ASP A 230 13.73 28.09 11.23
C ASP A 230 13.06 27.52 9.97
N ARG A 231 13.85 27.14 8.96
CA ARG A 231 13.37 26.43 7.76
C ARG A 231 13.24 24.92 7.97
N ASN A 232 13.98 24.37 8.94
CA ASN A 232 13.86 22.98 9.35
C ASN A 232 12.65 22.86 10.29
N HIS A 233 11.48 22.53 9.73
CA HIS A 233 10.24 22.36 10.49
C HIS A 233 10.16 21.02 11.23
N TYR A 234 11.25 20.59 11.87
CA TYR A 234 11.32 19.34 12.62
C TYR A 234 12.12 19.50 13.91
N GLU A 235 11.87 18.61 14.87
CA GLU A 235 12.49 18.61 16.19
C GLU A 235 12.99 17.21 16.57
N SER A 236 13.78 17.10 17.64
CA SER A 236 14.14 15.79 18.17
C SER A 236 12.87 15.08 18.67
N ARG A 237 12.68 13.82 18.27
CA ARG A 237 11.60 12.98 18.82
C ARG A 237 11.91 12.41 20.21
N GLY A 238 13.11 12.66 20.75
CA GLY A 238 13.57 12.11 22.02
C GLY A 238 13.63 10.58 22.00
N GLU A 239 13.13 9.96 23.07
CA GLU A 239 13.07 8.49 23.22
C GLU A 239 11.77 7.87 22.67
N ALA A 240 10.89 8.68 22.07
CA ALA A 240 9.60 8.20 21.58
C ALA A 240 9.80 7.22 20.41
N LYS A 241 9.11 6.07 20.48
CA LYS A 241 9.11 5.06 19.42
C LYS A 241 8.01 5.36 18.40
N ILE A 242 8.31 5.10 17.13
CA ILE A 242 7.32 5.13 16.06
C ILE A 242 6.37 3.94 16.25
N LYS A 243 5.08 4.24 16.29
CA LYS A 243 3.99 3.27 16.43
C LYS A 243 2.93 3.44 15.34
N TYR A 244 2.76 4.65 14.81
CA TYR A 244 1.67 5.01 13.91
C TYR A 244 2.17 5.49 12.54
N LEU A 245 1.36 5.26 11.51
CA LEU A 245 1.54 5.85 10.20
C LEU A 245 0.27 6.64 9.83
N ILE A 246 0.41 7.94 9.62
CA ILE A 246 -0.73 8.84 9.38
C ILE A 246 -0.73 9.32 7.93
N MET A 247 -1.86 9.10 7.25
CA MET A 247 -2.11 9.53 5.88
C MET A 247 -2.80 10.90 5.88
N HIS A 248 -2.33 11.77 5.00
CA HIS A 248 -2.79 13.14 4.84
C HIS A 248 -3.01 13.49 3.37
N TYR A 249 -3.78 14.56 3.12
CA TYR A 249 -3.65 15.32 1.88
C TYR A 249 -3.24 16.76 2.19
N THR A 250 -2.70 17.44 1.19
CA THR A 250 -2.13 18.78 1.37
C THR A 250 -3.13 19.93 1.23
N THR A 251 -4.24 19.77 0.50
CA THR A 251 -5.13 20.85 0.00
C THR A 251 -4.43 21.89 -0.87
N LYS A 252 -3.24 21.55 -1.38
CA LYS A 252 -2.32 22.43 -2.08
C LYS A 252 -1.65 21.69 -3.23
N ASP A 253 -1.22 22.44 -4.23
CA ASP A 253 -0.31 21.90 -5.26
C ASP A 253 1.07 21.58 -4.66
N PHE A 254 1.89 20.89 -5.45
CA PHE A 254 3.21 20.47 -5.03
C PHE A 254 4.12 21.66 -4.66
N GLU A 255 4.08 22.72 -5.46
CA GLU A 255 4.87 23.94 -5.23
C GLU A 255 4.57 24.54 -3.85
N SER A 256 3.29 24.84 -3.60
CA SER A 256 2.82 25.44 -2.36
C SER A 256 3.10 24.54 -1.17
N THR A 257 2.94 23.22 -1.32
CA THR A 257 3.22 22.24 -0.26
C THR A 257 4.68 22.33 0.19
N ILE A 258 5.63 22.25 -0.74
CA ILE A 258 7.06 22.32 -0.41
C ILE A 258 7.44 23.69 0.16
N ASN A 259 6.89 24.77 -0.41
CA ASN A 259 7.11 26.12 0.13
C ASN A 259 6.64 26.22 1.59
N ILE A 260 5.45 25.73 1.92
CA ILE A 260 4.92 25.76 3.30
C ILE A 260 5.81 24.93 4.25
N PHE A 261 6.31 23.78 3.80
CA PHE A 261 7.09 22.88 4.65
C PHE A 261 8.55 23.30 4.84
N THR A 262 9.07 24.22 4.01
CA THR A 262 10.50 24.60 4.00
C THR A 262 10.78 26.11 4.13
N SER A 263 9.74 26.95 4.05
CA SER A 263 9.89 28.40 4.25
C SER A 263 10.18 28.73 5.70
N SER A 264 10.96 29.79 5.95
CA SER A 264 11.18 30.28 7.32
C SER A 264 9.90 30.92 7.86
N LEU A 265 9.06 30.12 8.53
CA LEU A 265 7.77 30.54 9.10
C LEU A 265 7.75 30.27 10.61
N PRO A 266 8.37 31.14 11.44
CA PRO A 266 8.52 30.93 12.88
C PRO A 266 7.21 30.62 13.59
N GLU A 267 6.12 31.26 13.17
CA GLU A 267 4.79 31.15 13.77
C GLU A 267 3.92 30.01 13.20
N ARG A 268 4.35 29.34 12.13
CA ARG A 268 3.56 28.31 11.40
C ARG A 268 4.44 27.21 10.82
N ARG A 269 5.08 26.44 11.70
CA ARG A 269 5.92 25.29 11.31
C ARG A 269 5.07 24.03 11.19
N THR A 270 4.55 23.77 10.00
CA THR A 270 3.92 22.49 9.64
C THR A 270 4.84 21.73 8.69
N SER A 271 4.87 20.41 8.79
CA SER A 271 5.72 19.54 7.98
C SER A 271 5.23 18.10 8.07
N ALA A 272 5.68 17.26 7.14
CA ALA A 272 5.50 15.81 7.20
C ALA A 272 6.82 15.11 6.88
N HIS A 273 6.87 13.79 7.10
CA HIS A 273 8.07 13.01 6.80
C HIS A 273 8.21 12.83 5.29
N PHE A 274 7.09 12.57 4.62
CA PHE A 274 7.04 12.27 3.20
C PHE A 274 5.97 13.09 2.48
N VAL A 275 6.27 13.50 1.25
CA VAL A 275 5.32 14.11 0.30
C VAL A 275 5.31 13.27 -0.97
N ILE A 276 4.13 12.91 -1.47
CA ILE A 276 3.94 12.17 -2.72
C ILE A 276 3.14 13.03 -3.68
N THR A 277 3.72 13.30 -4.85
CA THR A 277 3.11 14.19 -5.85
C THR A 277 1.87 13.57 -6.50
N GLU A 278 0.91 14.43 -6.81
CA GLU A 278 -0.16 14.21 -7.79
C GLU A 278 0.37 14.53 -9.19
N LYS A 279 -0.32 14.06 -10.23
CA LYS A 279 -0.07 14.51 -11.60
C LYS A 279 -0.58 15.94 -11.79
N GLU A 280 0.35 16.88 -11.89
CA GLU A 280 0.11 18.30 -12.20
C GLU A 280 0.70 18.66 -13.58
N GLU A 281 0.51 19.89 -14.06
CA GLU A 281 0.99 20.33 -15.40
C GLU A 281 2.48 20.04 -15.62
N ARG A 282 3.30 20.18 -14.58
CA ARG A 282 4.78 20.10 -14.64
C ARG A 282 5.37 19.04 -13.71
N VAL A 283 4.52 18.24 -13.08
CA VAL A 283 4.91 17.23 -12.09
C VAL A 283 4.18 15.94 -12.41
N SER A 284 4.92 14.84 -12.59
CA SER A 284 4.33 13.52 -12.70
C SER A 284 3.81 13.04 -11.33
N GLY A 285 2.74 12.25 -11.33
CA GLY A 285 2.26 11.57 -10.11
C GLY A 285 3.28 10.59 -9.52
N GLY A 286 3.15 10.32 -8.23
CA GLY A 286 3.93 9.30 -7.53
C GLY A 286 5.42 9.59 -7.36
N LYS A 287 5.86 10.86 -7.41
CA LYS A 287 7.23 11.22 -7.02
C LYS A 287 7.29 11.41 -5.51
N LEU A 288 8.22 10.70 -4.86
CA LEU A 288 8.42 10.74 -3.43
C LEU A 288 9.50 11.73 -3.04
N LEU A 289 9.16 12.63 -2.13
CA LEU A 289 10.10 13.49 -1.42
C LEU A 289 10.09 13.18 0.08
N GLN A 290 11.25 12.95 0.67
CA GLN A 290 11.43 12.97 2.13
C GLN A 290 11.77 14.38 2.58
N VAL A 291 10.88 14.98 3.37
CA VAL A 291 11.00 16.36 3.86
C VAL A 291 11.63 16.38 5.25
N VAL A 292 11.25 15.44 6.11
CA VAL A 292 11.78 15.30 7.47
C VAL A 292 12.37 13.89 7.64
N PRO A 293 13.59 13.74 8.19
CA PRO A 293 14.15 12.44 8.55
C PRO A 293 13.24 11.67 9.52
N GLU A 294 13.12 10.36 9.37
CA GLU A 294 12.20 9.53 10.20
C GLU A 294 12.55 9.52 11.70
N ASP A 295 13.83 9.73 12.04
CA ASP A 295 14.33 9.82 13.41
C ASP A 295 14.06 11.19 14.07
N MET A 296 13.51 12.12 13.29
CA MET A 296 13.06 13.43 13.76
C MET A 296 11.54 13.46 13.85
N LEU A 297 11.01 14.44 14.59
CA LEU A 297 9.60 14.73 14.73
C LEU A 297 9.18 15.74 13.66
N ALA A 298 8.30 15.33 12.75
CA ALA A 298 7.58 16.25 11.87
C ALA A 298 6.30 16.77 12.54
N ARG A 299 5.84 17.96 12.15
CA ARG A 299 4.66 18.63 12.70
C ARG A 299 3.46 18.48 11.74
N HIS A 300 2.88 17.28 11.67
CA HIS A 300 1.78 16.95 10.74
C HIS A 300 0.43 16.68 11.45
N ALA A 301 0.45 16.00 12.59
CA ALA A 301 -0.74 15.56 13.30
C ALA A 301 -1.35 16.69 14.16
N GLY A 302 -0.51 17.40 14.94
CA GLY A 302 -1.00 18.41 15.88
C GLY A 302 -1.79 17.81 17.05
N VAL A 303 -2.85 18.49 17.52
CA VAL A 303 -3.68 18.02 18.64
C VAL A 303 -4.51 16.81 18.18
N THR A 304 -4.12 15.63 18.66
CA THR A 304 -4.59 14.32 18.16
C THR A 304 -4.65 13.30 19.28
N ALA A 305 -5.48 12.28 19.08
CA ALA A 305 -5.68 11.18 20.01
C ALA A 305 -6.01 9.88 19.28
N TRP A 306 -5.41 8.77 19.70
CA TRP A 306 -5.79 7.42 19.29
C TRP A 306 -5.48 6.47 20.44
N GLU A 307 -6.44 5.65 20.83
CA GLU A 307 -6.39 4.86 22.07
C GLU A 307 -6.07 5.79 23.27
N GLU A 308 -5.09 5.40 24.09
CA GLU A 308 -4.58 6.18 25.22
C GLU A 308 -3.49 7.19 24.79
N ASP A 309 -2.98 7.09 23.56
CA ASP A 309 -1.92 7.98 23.07
C ASP A 309 -2.50 9.34 22.64
N ARG A 310 -1.73 10.41 22.88
CA ARG A 310 -2.05 11.80 22.55
C ARG A 310 -0.85 12.47 21.89
N ASN A 311 -1.09 13.53 21.10
CA ASN A 311 -0.05 14.30 20.42
C ASN A 311 0.85 13.40 19.54
N LEU A 312 0.24 12.74 18.56
CA LEU A 312 0.86 11.63 17.83
C LEU A 312 2.09 12.01 17.00
N ASN A 313 2.40 13.29 16.78
CA ASN A 313 3.62 13.74 16.07
C ASN A 313 4.89 13.00 16.54
N ALA A 314 5.04 12.81 17.85
CA ALA A 314 6.23 12.17 18.42
C ALA A 314 6.22 10.64 18.28
N THR A 315 5.11 10.01 17.93
CA THR A 315 4.99 8.54 17.83
C THR A 315 4.53 8.09 16.46
N SER A 316 4.47 8.99 15.48
CA SER A 316 4.03 8.69 14.14
C SER A 316 4.99 9.17 13.05
N LEU A 317 4.86 8.54 11.88
CA LEU A 317 5.30 9.08 10.62
C LEU A 317 4.10 9.60 9.82
N GLY A 318 4.33 10.60 8.97
CA GLY A 318 3.28 11.31 8.24
C GLY A 318 3.58 11.31 6.75
N ILE A 319 2.61 10.84 5.95
CA ILE A 319 2.67 10.83 4.49
C ILE A 319 1.62 11.82 3.96
N GLU A 320 2.11 12.88 3.31
CA GLU A 320 1.29 13.89 2.66
C GLU A 320 1.14 13.56 1.17
N HIS A 321 -0.11 13.40 0.74
CA HIS A 321 -0.45 13.22 -0.66
C HIS A 321 -0.83 14.59 -1.21
N VAL A 322 -0.09 15.09 -2.21
CA VAL A 322 -0.49 16.29 -2.92
C VAL A 322 -1.86 16.03 -3.54
N ASN A 323 -2.88 16.69 -3.03
CA ASN A 323 -4.27 16.51 -3.45
C ASN A 323 -5.08 17.71 -2.96
N LYS A 324 -5.99 18.20 -3.79
CA LYS A 324 -6.79 19.40 -3.46
C LYS A 324 -7.79 19.18 -2.32
N GLY A 325 -8.06 17.93 -1.92
CA GLY A 325 -8.97 17.59 -0.84
C GLY A 325 -10.44 17.90 -1.21
N PRO A 326 -11.23 18.55 -0.33
CA PRO A 326 -12.56 19.04 -0.67
C PRO A 326 -12.53 20.07 -1.81
N LEU A 327 -13.50 20.04 -2.73
CA LEU A 327 -13.59 21.01 -3.82
C LEU A 327 -13.78 22.46 -3.34
N GLU A 328 -13.43 23.44 -4.19
CA GLU A 328 -13.38 24.87 -3.87
C GLU A 328 -14.63 25.40 -3.12
N GLY A 329 -14.40 26.10 -2.01
CA GLY A 329 -15.43 26.69 -1.15
C GLY A 329 -15.74 25.90 0.11
N GLU A 330 -15.33 24.63 0.18
CA GLU A 330 -15.48 23.78 1.36
C GLU A 330 -14.27 23.88 2.29
N LYS A 331 -14.50 23.96 3.59
CA LYS A 331 -13.40 23.91 4.58
C LYS A 331 -12.92 22.49 4.80
N ASP A 332 -11.61 22.30 4.97
CA ASP A 332 -11.02 21.06 5.51
C ASP A 332 -11.26 20.98 7.03
N GLU A 333 -12.52 20.78 7.40
CA GLU A 333 -12.99 20.60 8.78
C GLU A 333 -13.99 19.44 8.80
N GLY A 334 -13.52 18.26 9.22
CA GLY A 334 -14.33 17.06 9.35
C GLY A 334 -14.85 16.46 8.04
N VAL A 335 -15.06 15.15 8.04
CA VAL A 335 -15.72 14.46 6.92
C VAL A 335 -17.20 14.82 6.87
N SER A 336 -17.74 15.00 5.67
CA SER A 336 -19.17 15.30 5.46
C SER A 336 -19.68 14.76 4.12
N GLN A 337 -20.86 14.15 4.14
CA GLN A 337 -21.58 13.71 2.94
C GLN A 337 -21.90 14.81 1.93
N ASN A 338 -21.94 16.07 2.38
CA ASN A 338 -22.28 17.21 1.52
C ASN A 338 -21.06 17.77 0.78
N LYS A 339 -19.85 17.31 1.12
CA LYS A 339 -18.61 17.73 0.49
C LYS A 339 -18.29 16.82 -0.69
N LYS A 340 -17.76 17.41 -1.74
CA LYS A 340 -17.13 16.69 -2.84
C LYS A 340 -15.64 16.65 -2.60
N TYR A 341 -15.02 15.49 -2.80
CA TYR A 341 -13.59 15.26 -2.60
C TYR A 341 -12.93 14.97 -3.94
N CYS A 342 -11.66 15.35 -4.09
CA CYS A 342 -10.86 14.95 -5.24
C CYS A 342 -10.43 13.47 -5.12
N PRO A 343 -10.45 12.69 -6.22
CA PRO A 343 -9.86 11.36 -6.24
C PRO A 343 -8.32 11.46 -6.14
N PHE A 344 -7.68 10.34 -5.80
CA PHE A 344 -6.23 10.22 -5.74
C PHE A 344 -5.68 9.67 -7.05
N ASP A 345 -4.48 10.11 -7.41
CA ASP A 345 -3.74 9.62 -8.57
C ASP A 345 -3.21 8.18 -8.31
N GLU A 346 -3.30 7.29 -9.31
CA GLU A 346 -2.92 5.88 -9.14
C GLU A 346 -1.42 5.71 -8.85
N ASP A 347 -0.55 6.48 -9.54
CA ASP A 347 0.90 6.45 -9.30
C ASP A 347 1.23 6.94 -7.89
N GLN A 348 0.48 7.92 -7.39
CA GLN A 348 0.55 8.42 -6.02
C GLN A 348 0.18 7.33 -5.00
N ILE A 349 -0.92 6.61 -5.19
CA ILE A 349 -1.35 5.54 -4.30
C ILE A 349 -0.37 4.36 -4.31
N HIS A 350 0.08 3.93 -5.49
CA HIS A 350 1.07 2.85 -5.61
C HIS A 350 2.38 3.20 -4.87
N THR A 351 2.86 4.44 -4.99
CA THR A 351 4.05 4.92 -4.28
C THR A 351 3.83 4.94 -2.77
N SER A 352 2.67 5.41 -2.32
CA SER A 352 2.28 5.42 -0.91
C SER A 352 2.23 4.01 -0.33
N ALA A 353 1.69 3.05 -1.09
CA ALA A 353 1.61 1.67 -0.67
C ALA A 353 3.00 1.05 -0.46
N ILE A 354 3.93 1.24 -1.41
CA ILE A 354 5.27 0.69 -1.29
C ILE A 354 6.02 1.31 -0.10
N LEU A 355 5.94 2.63 0.06
CA LEU A 355 6.51 3.36 1.18
C LEU A 355 5.97 2.83 2.52
N SER A 356 4.65 2.72 2.62
CA SER A 356 3.95 2.28 3.83
C SER A 356 4.33 0.86 4.22
N LYS A 357 4.40 -0.09 3.26
CA LYS A 357 4.85 -1.47 3.53
C LYS A 357 6.19 -1.52 4.24
N ASP A 358 7.17 -0.77 3.74
CA ASP A 358 8.52 -0.79 4.29
C ASP A 358 8.58 -0.12 5.67
N ILE A 359 7.91 1.02 5.84
CA ILE A 359 7.74 1.70 7.14
C ILE A 359 7.10 0.75 8.16
N ILE A 360 6.00 0.10 7.80
CA ILE A 360 5.27 -0.84 8.66
C ILE A 360 6.18 -1.98 9.10
N LYS A 361 6.94 -2.58 8.16
CA LYS A 361 7.90 -3.65 8.45
C LYS A 361 9.01 -3.18 9.39
N ARG A 362 9.61 -2.01 9.14
CA ARG A 362 10.75 -1.47 9.92
C ARG A 362 10.37 -1.14 11.36
N TYR A 363 9.19 -0.53 11.55
CA TYR A 363 8.75 -0.06 12.86
C TYR A 363 7.75 -0.99 13.54
N ASN A 364 7.41 -2.12 12.91
CA ASN A 364 6.42 -3.09 13.38
C ASN A 364 5.08 -2.42 13.74
N ILE A 365 4.61 -1.55 12.84
CA ILE A 365 3.35 -0.82 13.00
C ILE A 365 2.20 -1.81 12.86
N LEU A 366 1.27 -1.78 13.81
CA LEU A 366 0.10 -2.65 13.76
C LEU A 366 -0.85 -2.19 12.65
N PRO A 367 -1.62 -3.10 11.99
CA PRO A 367 -2.56 -2.72 10.95
C PRO A 367 -3.54 -1.60 11.37
N GLN A 368 -4.07 -1.67 12.60
CA GLN A 368 -4.97 -0.67 13.17
C GLN A 368 -4.29 0.63 13.62
N HIS A 369 -2.98 0.77 13.38
CA HIS A 369 -2.17 1.98 13.63
C HIS A 369 -1.76 2.69 12.32
N VAL A 370 -2.24 2.21 11.17
CA VAL A 370 -2.23 2.94 9.90
C VAL A 370 -3.55 3.69 9.77
N LEU A 371 -3.51 5.02 9.87
CA LEU A 371 -4.68 5.85 10.13
C LEU A 371 -4.74 7.06 9.21
N GLY A 372 -5.93 7.58 8.98
CA GLY A 372 -6.11 8.92 8.44
C GLY A 372 -6.02 9.97 9.55
N HIS A 373 -5.72 11.21 9.17
CA HIS A 373 -5.79 12.32 10.12
C HIS A 373 -7.20 12.52 10.71
N ALA A 374 -8.24 12.22 9.92
CA ALA A 374 -9.63 12.28 10.35
C ALA A 374 -9.93 11.29 11.47
N ASP A 375 -9.18 10.19 11.58
CA ASP A 375 -9.37 9.19 12.65
C ASP A 375 -8.84 9.69 13.99
N ILE A 376 -7.70 10.37 13.96
CA ILE A 376 -6.99 10.85 15.15
C ILE A 376 -7.37 12.28 15.55
N ALA A 377 -8.05 13.02 14.66
CA ALA A 377 -8.62 14.34 14.92
C ALA A 377 -10.04 14.52 14.32
N PRO A 378 -11.02 13.69 14.70
CA PRO A 378 -12.35 13.75 14.13
C PRO A 378 -12.99 15.13 14.29
N GLY A 379 -13.45 15.71 13.18
CA GLY A 379 -14.13 17.01 13.15
C GLY A 379 -13.21 18.21 13.00
N ARG A 380 -11.95 18.11 13.43
CA ARG A 380 -10.92 19.13 13.14
C ARG A 380 -10.36 18.94 11.74
N ARG A 381 -10.27 17.69 11.28
CA ARG A 381 -9.63 17.30 10.03
C ARG A 381 -10.48 16.31 9.25
N ALA A 382 -10.40 16.37 7.92
CA ALA A 382 -11.10 15.47 7.03
C ALA A 382 -10.16 14.59 6.20
N ASP A 383 -8.85 14.80 6.26
CA ASP A 383 -7.84 14.09 5.49
C ASP A 383 -7.56 12.65 6.00
N PRO A 384 -7.25 11.70 5.09
CA PRO A 384 -7.14 11.84 3.64
C PRO A 384 -8.51 11.78 2.92
N GLY A 385 -9.62 11.72 3.66
CA GLY A 385 -10.97 11.76 3.13
C GLY A 385 -11.50 10.40 2.65
N PRO A 386 -12.79 10.34 2.28
CA PRO A 386 -13.47 9.09 1.92
C PRO A 386 -13.00 8.49 0.58
N LEU A 387 -12.32 9.27 -0.26
CA LEU A 387 -11.80 8.79 -1.55
C LEU A 387 -10.37 8.26 -1.47
N PHE A 388 -9.71 8.31 -0.30
CA PHE A 388 -8.46 7.59 -0.11
C PHE A 388 -8.73 6.08 -0.10
N PRO A 389 -8.00 5.26 -0.87
CA PRO A 389 -8.43 3.89 -1.17
C PRO A 389 -7.96 2.89 -0.11
N TRP A 390 -8.45 3.02 1.13
CA TRP A 390 -8.09 2.14 2.25
C TRP A 390 -8.29 0.65 1.96
N GLY A 391 -9.43 0.29 1.36
CA GLY A 391 -9.71 -1.09 0.98
C GLY A 391 -8.76 -1.62 -0.11
N GLU A 392 -8.30 -0.76 -1.03
CA GLU A 392 -7.30 -1.13 -2.04
C GLU A 392 -5.94 -1.38 -1.39
N LEU A 393 -5.49 -0.48 -0.50
CA LEU A 393 -4.25 -0.64 0.24
C LEU A 393 -4.21 -1.97 1.00
N TYR A 394 -5.32 -2.38 1.62
CA TYR A 394 -5.40 -3.68 2.27
C TYR A 394 -5.39 -4.85 1.27
N ARG A 395 -6.30 -4.86 0.29
CA ARG A 395 -6.48 -6.02 -0.61
C ARG A 395 -5.28 -6.26 -1.52
N ASP A 396 -4.69 -5.18 -2.03
CA ASP A 396 -3.64 -5.27 -3.04
C ASP A 396 -2.24 -5.20 -2.44
N TYR A 397 -2.11 -4.58 -1.26
CA TYR A 397 -0.81 -4.37 -0.62
C TYR A 397 -0.72 -4.89 0.81
N GLY A 398 -1.80 -5.37 1.43
CA GLY A 398 -1.77 -5.86 2.81
C GLY A 398 -1.43 -4.76 3.83
N ILE A 399 -1.84 -3.51 3.55
CA ILE A 399 -1.54 -2.34 4.38
C ILE A 399 -2.79 -1.91 5.14
N GLY A 400 -2.62 -1.66 6.44
CA GLY A 400 -3.67 -1.15 7.30
C GLY A 400 -4.70 -2.21 7.72
N ALA A 401 -5.62 -1.81 8.58
CA ALA A 401 -6.69 -2.68 9.04
C ALA A 401 -7.86 -2.68 8.04
N TRP A 402 -8.38 -3.87 7.73
CA TRP A 402 -9.58 -4.06 6.92
C TRP A 402 -10.23 -5.43 7.19
N LEU A 403 -11.40 -5.68 6.60
CA LEU A 403 -12.04 -6.99 6.51
C LEU A 403 -11.75 -7.63 5.15
N GLY A 404 -11.30 -8.88 5.14
CA GLY A 404 -11.15 -9.67 3.90
C GLY A 404 -12.51 -10.06 3.31
N ASP A 405 -12.50 -10.48 2.05
CA ASP A 405 -13.72 -10.93 1.36
C ASP A 405 -14.35 -12.16 2.08
N ASP A 406 -13.52 -13.00 2.71
CA ASP A 406 -13.93 -14.14 3.55
C ASP A 406 -14.51 -13.75 4.92
N GLU A 407 -14.44 -12.47 5.28
CA GLU A 407 -14.82 -11.93 6.59
C GLU A 407 -16.09 -11.10 6.55
N MET A 408 -16.79 -11.04 5.41
CA MET A 408 -17.97 -10.21 5.20
C MET A 408 -19.29 -10.81 5.75
N THR A 409 -19.19 -11.79 6.66
CA THR A 409 -20.38 -12.37 7.33
C THR A 409 -20.17 -12.53 8.83
N LYS A 410 -21.25 -12.42 9.60
CA LYS A 410 -21.25 -12.62 11.05
C LYS A 410 -20.64 -13.98 11.44
N ASP A 411 -21.04 -15.04 10.76
CA ASP A 411 -20.62 -16.40 11.12
C ASP A 411 -19.13 -16.60 10.85
N ALA A 412 -18.59 -16.04 9.76
CA ALA A 412 -17.16 -16.05 9.49
C ALA A 412 -16.35 -15.32 10.57
N ILE A 413 -16.79 -14.13 10.99
CA ILE A 413 -16.14 -13.38 12.08
C ILE A 413 -16.19 -14.17 13.40
N ILE A 414 -17.33 -14.76 13.75
CA ILE A 414 -17.47 -15.56 14.98
C ILE A 414 -16.52 -16.75 14.96
N GLN A 415 -16.46 -17.46 13.84
CA GLN A 415 -15.64 -18.64 13.68
C GLN A 415 -14.14 -18.33 13.70
N LYS A 416 -13.72 -17.22 13.06
CA LYS A 416 -12.30 -16.87 12.88
C LYS A 416 -11.71 -16.14 14.08
N TYR A 417 -12.50 -15.27 14.73
CA TYR A 417 -11.99 -14.31 15.72
C TYR A 417 -12.57 -14.48 17.13
N HIS A 418 -13.59 -15.32 17.32
CA HIS A 418 -14.20 -15.57 18.63
C HIS A 418 -14.48 -14.27 19.44
N PRO A 419 -15.29 -13.35 18.88
CA PRO A 419 -15.46 -12.01 19.43
C PRO A 419 -16.01 -12.04 20.85
N GLN A 420 -15.39 -11.26 21.74
CA GLN A 420 -15.82 -11.10 23.13
C GLN A 420 -17.17 -10.38 23.22
N ARG A 421 -17.39 -9.40 22.34
CA ARG A 421 -18.67 -8.69 22.23
C ARG A 421 -19.64 -9.52 21.38
N PRO A 422 -20.88 -9.76 21.83
CA PRO A 422 -21.88 -10.41 21.00
C PRO A 422 -22.22 -9.55 19.78
N TYR A 423 -22.58 -10.20 18.67
CA TYR A 423 -22.99 -9.51 17.46
C TYR A 423 -24.18 -8.55 17.72
N PRO A 424 -24.09 -7.27 17.36
CA PRO A 424 -25.19 -6.32 17.54
C PRO A 424 -26.33 -6.62 16.57
N THR A 425 -27.47 -7.11 17.08
CA THR A 425 -28.64 -7.46 16.26
C THR A 425 -29.55 -6.29 15.90
N LYS A 426 -29.25 -5.09 16.41
CA LYS A 426 -30.00 -3.84 16.16
C LYS A 426 -29.02 -2.68 16.08
N VAL A 427 -29.38 -1.68 15.27
CA VAL A 427 -28.65 -0.41 15.25
C VAL A 427 -28.82 0.30 16.59
N ASP A 428 -27.70 0.53 17.27
CA ASP A 428 -27.64 1.30 18.50
C ASP A 428 -26.40 2.20 18.45
N ARG A 429 -26.63 3.51 18.44
CA ARG A 429 -25.57 4.52 18.27
C ARG A 429 -24.58 4.51 19.44
N ASP A 430 -25.03 4.30 20.66
CA ASP A 430 -24.14 4.32 21.82
C ASP A 430 -23.29 3.05 21.87
N VAL A 431 -23.88 1.90 21.53
CA VAL A 431 -23.11 0.65 21.36
C VAL A 431 -22.08 0.79 20.23
N PHE A 432 -22.46 1.39 19.10
CA PHE A 432 -21.54 1.68 18.01
C PHE A 432 -20.34 2.49 18.49
N LEU A 433 -20.59 3.61 19.17
CA LEU A 433 -19.54 4.48 19.68
C LEU A 433 -18.67 3.80 20.75
N GLN A 434 -19.23 2.92 21.58
CA GLN A 434 -18.44 2.10 22.51
C GLN A 434 -17.50 1.14 21.77
N ILE A 435 -17.96 0.52 20.68
CA ILE A 435 -17.12 -0.33 19.83
C ILE A 435 -16.00 0.51 19.20
N LEU A 436 -16.31 1.70 18.68
CA LEU A 436 -15.30 2.59 18.11
C LEU A 436 -14.26 3.05 19.13
N THR A 437 -14.68 3.31 20.38
CA THR A 437 -13.73 3.61 21.48
C THR A 437 -12.83 2.43 21.80
N SER A 438 -13.39 1.22 21.87
CA SER A 438 -12.61 -0.02 22.04
C SER A 438 -11.64 -0.26 20.87
N TYR A 439 -12.06 0.10 19.65
CA TYR A 439 -11.23 0.02 18.46
C TYR A 439 -10.09 1.04 18.45
N GLY A 440 -10.28 2.24 19.02
CA GLY A 440 -9.22 3.23 19.19
C GLY A 440 -9.65 4.70 19.11
N TYR A 441 -10.88 5.01 18.70
CA TYR A 441 -11.33 6.41 18.60
C TYR A 441 -11.50 7.04 19.99
N CYS A 442 -10.89 8.22 20.20
CA CYS A 442 -11.04 8.95 21.46
C CYS A 442 -12.39 9.70 21.51
N ARG A 443 -13.34 9.20 22.32
CA ARG A 443 -14.68 9.78 22.50
C ARG A 443 -14.70 10.86 23.59
N GLU A 444 -14.36 12.08 23.22
CA GLU A 444 -14.53 13.27 24.08
C GLU A 444 -15.96 13.84 23.98
N ARG A 445 -16.24 14.98 24.64
CA ARG A 445 -17.57 15.61 24.56
C ARG A 445 -17.84 16.18 23.16
N ASN A 446 -19.06 15.97 22.65
CA ASN A 446 -19.57 16.57 21.41
C ASN A 446 -18.83 16.17 20.11
N VAL A 447 -18.09 15.06 20.10
CA VAL A 447 -17.38 14.59 18.89
C VAL A 447 -18.02 13.35 18.24
N ASP A 448 -19.08 12.79 18.83
CA ASP A 448 -19.72 11.54 18.38
C ASP A 448 -20.03 11.53 16.88
N SER A 449 -20.71 12.56 16.36
CA SER A 449 -21.03 12.64 14.93
C SER A 449 -19.79 12.71 14.04
N ASN A 450 -18.70 13.31 14.52
CA ASN A 450 -17.46 13.40 13.75
C ASN A 450 -16.70 12.08 13.74
N ILE A 451 -16.70 11.34 14.85
CA ILE A 451 -16.14 10.00 14.95
C ILE A 451 -16.87 9.06 13.98
N ILE A 452 -18.20 9.10 13.94
CA ILE A 452 -19.00 8.27 13.03
C ILE A 452 -18.60 8.55 11.58
N ARG A 453 -18.52 9.83 11.18
CA ARG A 453 -18.16 10.20 9.79
C ARG A 453 -16.74 9.81 9.44
N ALA A 454 -15.77 9.99 10.36
CA ALA A 454 -14.38 9.57 10.15
C ALA A 454 -14.27 8.06 9.96
N PHE A 455 -14.88 7.27 10.86
CA PHE A 455 -14.91 5.81 10.74
C PHE A 455 -15.51 5.36 9.42
N LYS A 456 -16.64 5.95 9.00
CA LYS A 456 -17.29 5.58 7.75
C LYS A 456 -16.43 5.92 6.54
N ALA A 457 -15.78 7.09 6.53
CA ALA A 457 -14.86 7.48 5.46
C ALA A 457 -13.68 6.52 5.30
N HIS A 458 -13.14 6.04 6.43
CA HIS A 458 -12.07 5.07 6.44
C HIS A 458 -12.59 3.70 6.00
N PHE A 459 -13.66 3.19 6.62
CA PHE A 459 -14.12 1.80 6.53
C PHE A 459 -15.45 1.64 5.76
N SER A 460 -16.58 1.62 6.46
CA SER A 460 -17.88 1.13 5.96
C SER A 460 -18.48 1.92 4.80
N ALA A 461 -18.00 3.13 4.54
CA ALA A 461 -18.40 3.99 3.42
C ALA A 461 -17.18 4.48 2.62
N ASN A 462 -16.05 3.78 2.67
CA ASN A 462 -14.89 4.12 1.85
C ASN A 462 -15.26 4.08 0.35
N GLN A 463 -14.81 5.08 -0.41
CA GLN A 463 -15.20 5.33 -1.80
C GLN A 463 -16.67 5.76 -1.99
N HIS A 464 -17.44 5.95 -0.91
CA HIS A 464 -18.85 6.33 -0.91
C HIS A 464 -19.10 7.59 -0.04
N PRO A 465 -18.57 8.77 -0.43
CA PRO A 465 -18.69 10.00 0.36
C PRO A 465 -20.13 10.36 0.71
N GLU A 466 -21.10 10.06 -0.16
CA GLU A 466 -22.53 10.28 0.06
C GLU A 466 -23.12 9.52 1.26
N LEU A 467 -22.44 8.46 1.71
CA LEU A 467 -22.83 7.69 2.88
C LEU A 467 -22.14 8.18 4.16
N CYS A 468 -21.20 9.13 4.09
CA CYS A 468 -20.47 9.68 5.24
C CYS A 468 -21.29 10.72 6.04
N ASP A 469 -22.53 10.39 6.39
CA ASP A 469 -23.33 11.07 7.40
C ASP A 469 -23.09 10.50 8.80
N ASP A 470 -23.70 11.11 9.83
CA ASP A 470 -23.67 10.61 11.20
C ASP A 470 -24.82 9.67 11.55
N ASN A 471 -25.57 9.16 10.56
CA ASN A 471 -26.54 8.11 10.79
C ASN A 471 -25.82 6.75 10.76
N VAL A 472 -25.98 5.97 11.83
CA VAL A 472 -25.43 4.62 11.92
C VAL A 472 -26.40 3.64 11.25
N ARG A 473 -25.89 2.80 10.36
CA ARG A 473 -26.63 1.76 9.64
C ARG A 473 -26.23 0.37 10.15
N GLU A 474 -26.98 -0.67 9.77
CA GLU A 474 -26.65 -2.06 10.15
C GLU A 474 -25.28 -2.49 9.66
N GLU A 475 -24.90 -2.08 8.45
CA GLU A 475 -23.58 -2.34 7.88
C GLU A 475 -22.45 -1.66 8.68
N ASP A 476 -22.66 -0.41 9.12
CA ASP A 476 -21.69 0.29 9.97
C ASP A 476 -21.45 -0.51 11.27
N MET A 477 -22.54 -0.97 11.92
CA MET A 477 -22.47 -1.80 13.12
C MET A 477 -21.66 -3.08 12.90
N PHE A 478 -21.88 -3.76 11.78
CA PHE A 478 -21.14 -4.97 11.41
C PHE A 478 -19.64 -4.67 11.26
N TRP A 479 -19.28 -3.64 10.47
CA TRP A 479 -17.90 -3.25 10.25
C TRP A 479 -17.17 -2.94 11.55
N ALA A 480 -17.77 -2.11 12.42
CA ALA A 480 -17.14 -1.75 13.69
C ALA A 480 -16.93 -2.97 14.59
N TRP A 481 -17.94 -3.83 14.73
CA TRP A 481 -17.86 -5.04 15.54
C TRP A 481 -16.85 -6.04 15.00
N ALA A 482 -16.81 -6.24 13.67
CA ALA A 482 -15.88 -7.17 13.03
C ALA A 482 -14.42 -6.69 13.11
N LEU A 483 -14.18 -5.38 12.97
CA LEU A 483 -12.86 -4.77 13.13
C LEU A 483 -12.37 -4.85 14.59
N GLU A 484 -13.25 -4.58 15.57
CA GLU A 484 -12.97 -4.82 17.00
C GLU A 484 -12.59 -6.29 17.23
N ALA A 485 -13.38 -7.23 16.68
CA ALA A 485 -13.13 -8.66 16.80
C ALA A 485 -11.74 -9.04 16.27
N LYS A 486 -11.41 -8.62 15.05
CA LYS A 486 -10.19 -8.98 14.34
C LYS A 486 -8.92 -8.38 14.95
N TYR A 487 -8.96 -7.10 15.33
CA TYR A 487 -7.75 -6.36 15.71
C TYR A 487 -7.61 -6.07 17.20
N ARG A 488 -8.62 -6.36 18.02
CA ARG A 488 -8.59 -6.07 19.47
C ARG A 488 -8.82 -7.29 20.37
N SER A 489 -9.37 -8.39 19.86
CA SER A 489 -9.68 -9.56 20.70
C SER A 489 -8.45 -10.34 21.19
N ASN A 490 -7.26 -10.09 20.63
CA ASN A 490 -6.03 -10.85 20.93
C ASN A 490 -5.03 -10.17 21.89
N ASN A 491 -5.37 -9.03 22.52
CA ASN A 491 -4.46 -8.33 23.44
C ASN A 491 -4.41 -8.93 24.88
N LEU A 492 -4.63 -10.23 25.02
CA LEU A 492 -4.50 -10.97 26.29
C LEU A 492 -3.78 -12.32 26.06
N GLU A 493 -2.54 -12.29 25.58
CA GLU A 493 -1.52 -13.30 25.92
C GLU A 493 -0.17 -12.65 26.21
#